data_AF-A0A524KG47-F1
#
_entry.id   AF-A0A524KG47-F1
#
_cell.length_a   1.000
_cell.length_b   1.000
_cell.length_c   1.000
_cell.angle_alpha   90.00
_cell.angle_beta   90.00
_cell.angle_gamma   90.00
#
_symmetry.space_group_name_H-M   'P 1'
#
loop_
_entity.id
_entity.type
_entity.pdbx_description
1 polymer ?
#
loop_
_entity_poly.entity_id
_entity_poly.type
_entity_poly.pdbx_seq_one_letter_code
_entity_poly.pdbx_strand_id
1 'polypeptide(L)'
;HKARAWELDKTASICPGCTQGCNVTIGTREHNVVRLRPRPNMEVNRHFICDEGRMNYRWMNRGDRVEAPRVKDGARHQAVDWDTALARLAESLVGARGSAVLLASARASTESLGHLRRMLDRFAVTAAVKVPLGEEAPLEGIPGLALRAERAPNLAGAHLMGYTAKWDAAVRAAADAAVVVVVDELLTEAELATARRAGLLVVLSTLESDDLDQADLVLPITTMAEESGTYLNRDHRVQRYLQAKAAPGMARPAWWAAVEAAARANGLATAPGSAAEAFAALGDHVPSLAGLTYADIGFVGRVIGRHAAVGVER
;
A
#
# COMPACT_ATOMS: atom_id res chain seq x y z
N HIS A 1 -11.17 22.62 21.68
CA HIS A 1 -10.00 21.70 21.81
C HIS A 1 -10.45 20.28 21.52
N LYS A 2 -9.77 19.53 20.63
CA LYS A 2 -10.24 18.20 20.19
C LYS A 2 -10.05 17.08 21.21
N ALA A 3 -8.96 17.06 22.00
CA ALA A 3 -8.71 16.07 23.05
C ALA A 3 -7.58 16.51 24.01
N ARG A 4 -7.54 15.93 25.22
CA ARG A 4 -6.41 16.05 26.17
C ARG A 4 -5.38 14.94 25.97
N ALA A 5 -4.16 15.14 26.45
CA ALA A 5 -3.04 14.22 26.16
C ALA A 5 -3.18 12.85 26.83
N TRP A 6 -3.91 12.75 27.94
CA TRP A 6 -4.19 11.51 28.68
C TRP A 6 -5.41 10.76 28.16
N GLU A 7 -6.21 11.36 27.27
CA GLU A 7 -7.37 10.73 26.64
C GLU A 7 -7.02 9.94 25.37
N LEU A 8 -5.75 9.94 24.95
CA LEU A 8 -5.34 9.39 23.67
C LEU A 8 -4.57 8.08 23.84
N ASP A 9 -5.03 7.07 23.10
CA ASP A 9 -4.23 5.89 22.80
C ASP A 9 -3.08 6.30 21.87
N LYS A 10 -1.90 5.72 22.10
CA LYS A 10 -0.64 6.11 21.44
C LYS A 10 -0.04 4.92 20.73
N THR A 11 -0.08 4.95 19.41
CA THR A 11 0.44 3.88 18.57
C THR A 11 1.72 4.31 17.86
N ALA A 12 2.77 3.51 17.95
CA ALA A 12 4.02 3.73 17.22
C ALA A 12 3.80 3.51 15.71
N SER A 13 4.21 4.48 14.90
CA SER A 13 3.97 4.45 13.46
C SER A 13 5.01 5.26 12.68
N ILE A 14 4.78 5.43 11.38
CA ILE A 14 5.62 6.14 10.41
C ILE A 14 4.77 7.17 9.66
N CYS A 15 5.34 8.34 9.40
CA CYS A 15 4.67 9.40 8.64
C CYS A 15 4.46 8.96 7.18
N PRO A 16 3.21 9.00 6.65
CA PRO A 16 2.94 8.62 5.26
C PRO A 16 3.20 9.76 4.25
N GLY A 17 3.80 10.87 4.68
CA GLY A 17 3.82 12.12 3.91
C GLY A 17 4.90 12.22 2.83
N CYS A 18 6.06 11.58 2.99
CA CYS A 18 7.15 11.62 2.01
C CYS A 18 8.20 10.54 2.28
N THR A 19 9.17 10.41 1.38
CA THR A 19 10.23 9.38 1.42
C THR A 19 11.21 9.49 2.61
N GLN A 20 11.13 10.56 3.42
CA GLN A 20 11.91 10.69 4.66
C GLN A 20 11.61 9.56 5.66
N GLY A 21 10.35 9.09 5.73
CA GLY A 21 9.96 8.02 6.65
C GLY A 21 10.04 8.39 8.13
N CYS A 22 9.70 9.63 8.51
CA CYS A 22 9.81 10.07 9.91
C CYS A 22 9.04 9.16 10.87
N ASN A 23 9.67 8.80 11.99
CA ASN A 23 8.98 8.07 13.06
C ASN A 23 7.96 8.99 13.75
N VAL A 24 6.74 8.48 13.91
CA VAL A 24 5.65 9.21 14.58
C VAL A 24 4.93 8.33 15.61
N THR A 25 4.14 8.99 16.44
CA THR A 25 3.10 8.38 17.27
C THR A 25 1.75 8.89 16.78
N ILE A 26 0.85 7.97 16.45
CA ILE A 26 -0.56 8.27 16.16
C ILE A 26 -1.29 8.35 17.48
N GLY A 27 -1.96 9.49 17.73
CA GLY A 27 -2.87 9.64 18.85
C GLY A 27 -4.30 9.42 18.40
N THR A 28 -4.96 8.38 18.90
CA THR A 28 -6.38 8.08 18.60
C THR A 28 -7.28 8.32 19.81
N ARG A 29 -8.54 8.64 19.54
CA ARG A 29 -9.62 8.72 20.54
C ARG A 29 -10.92 8.34 19.85
N GLU A 30 -11.71 7.44 20.45
CA GLU A 30 -13.01 7.02 19.90
C GLU A 30 -12.90 6.66 18.41
N HIS A 31 -11.94 5.79 18.08
CA HIS A 31 -11.62 5.34 16.72
C HIS A 31 -11.18 6.43 15.72
N ASN A 32 -10.98 7.68 16.15
CA ASN A 32 -10.53 8.77 15.29
C ASN A 32 -9.07 9.14 15.55
N VAL A 33 -8.30 9.39 14.50
CA VAL A 33 -6.96 9.96 14.59
C VAL A 33 -7.07 11.44 14.94
N VAL A 34 -6.55 11.84 16.09
CA VAL A 34 -6.65 13.23 16.57
C VAL A 34 -5.40 14.03 16.27
N ARG A 35 -4.23 13.38 16.21
CA ARG A 35 -2.94 14.03 15.94
C ARG A 35 -1.83 13.03 15.56
N LEU A 36 -0.82 13.54 14.88
CA LEU A 36 0.49 12.92 14.72
C LEU A 36 1.53 13.70 15.53
N ARG A 37 2.38 12.97 16.28
CA ARG A 37 3.52 13.55 17.02
C ARG A 37 4.82 12.90 16.59
N PRO A 38 5.95 13.62 16.58
CA PRO A 38 7.24 13.00 16.33
C PRO A 38 7.52 11.95 17.40
N ARG A 39 8.03 10.80 16.96
CA ARG A 39 8.60 9.76 17.82
C ARG A 39 10.11 9.75 17.56
N PRO A 40 10.96 9.82 18.60
CA PRO A 40 12.38 9.97 18.37
C PRO A 40 13.02 8.81 17.59
N ASN A 41 13.89 9.15 16.64
CA ASN A 41 14.76 8.22 15.92
C ASN A 41 15.97 8.97 15.38
N MET A 42 17.13 8.78 16.01
CA MET A 42 18.35 9.53 15.70
C MET A 42 18.87 9.29 14.28
N GLU A 43 18.47 8.17 13.68
CA GLU A 43 18.87 7.75 12.34
C GLU A 43 17.96 8.30 11.22
N VAL A 44 16.82 8.90 11.56
CA VAL A 44 15.81 9.32 10.57
C VAL A 44 15.37 10.76 10.76
N ASN A 45 14.72 11.06 11.90
CA ASN A 45 14.06 12.34 12.12
C ASN A 45 14.44 13.01 13.43
N ARG A 46 15.39 12.42 14.19
CA ARG A 46 15.84 12.85 15.51
C ARG A 46 14.64 13.04 16.44
N HIS A 47 14.13 14.26 16.57
CA HIS A 47 12.96 14.60 17.40
C HIS A 47 11.86 15.35 16.63
N PHE A 48 12.00 15.50 15.31
CA PHE A 48 11.24 16.44 14.50
C PHE A 48 10.38 15.74 13.45
N ILE A 49 9.35 16.46 12.98
CA ILE A 49 8.59 16.19 11.77
C ILE A 49 8.17 17.53 11.18
N CYS A 50 8.05 17.62 9.85
CA CYS A 50 7.52 18.81 9.18
C CYS A 50 6.04 19.01 9.47
N ASP A 51 5.53 20.21 9.17
CA ASP A 51 4.12 20.55 9.38
C ASP A 51 3.19 19.77 8.47
N GLU A 52 3.61 19.49 7.23
CA GLU A 52 2.87 18.60 6.32
C GLU A 52 2.60 17.24 7.00
N GLY A 53 3.66 16.58 7.49
CA GLY A 53 3.52 15.30 8.21
C GLY A 53 2.75 15.40 9.52
N ARG A 54 2.74 16.56 10.18
CA ARG A 54 2.01 16.78 11.44
C ARG A 54 0.51 17.00 11.21
N MET A 55 0.14 17.65 10.10
CA MET A 55 -1.22 18.10 9.83
C MET A 55 -2.00 17.15 8.90
N ASN A 56 -1.29 16.33 8.11
CA ASN A 56 -1.85 15.44 7.09
C ASN A 56 -2.35 14.09 7.66
N TYR A 57 -3.18 14.16 8.71
CA TYR A 57 -3.81 13.00 9.34
C TYR A 57 -5.33 12.95 9.15
N ARG A 58 -5.95 14.07 8.75
CA ARG A 58 -7.42 14.20 8.71
C ARG A 58 -8.07 13.26 7.71
N TRP A 59 -7.38 12.97 6.61
CA TRP A 59 -7.85 12.03 5.59
C TRP A 59 -8.06 10.62 6.16
N MET A 60 -7.34 10.22 7.20
CA MET A 60 -7.47 8.91 7.87
C MET A 60 -8.81 8.75 8.62
N ASN A 61 -9.54 9.85 8.80
CA ASN A 61 -10.86 9.89 9.43
C ASN A 61 -11.99 10.16 8.42
N ARG A 62 -11.69 10.11 7.12
CA ARG A 62 -12.73 10.21 6.09
C ARG A 62 -13.77 9.11 6.29
N GLY A 63 -15.04 9.49 6.16
CA GLY A 63 -16.20 8.60 6.35
C GLY A 63 -16.71 7.98 5.05
N ASP A 64 -16.23 8.45 3.90
CA ASP A 64 -16.54 7.90 2.58
C ASP A 64 -15.58 6.75 2.23
N ARG A 65 -15.64 5.71 3.05
CA ARG A 65 -14.80 4.51 2.94
C ARG A 65 -15.51 3.44 2.14
N VAL A 66 -14.75 2.67 1.36
CA VAL A 66 -15.26 1.41 0.81
C VAL A 66 -15.36 0.40 1.95
N GLU A 67 -16.59 -0.01 2.28
CA GLU A 67 -16.84 -0.86 3.45
C GLU A 67 -17.08 -2.34 3.11
N ALA A 68 -17.36 -2.68 1.84
CA ALA A 68 -17.61 -4.06 1.43
C ALA A 68 -17.04 -4.32 0.03
N PRO A 69 -16.57 -5.56 -0.25
CA PRO A 69 -16.26 -5.98 -1.61
C PRO A 69 -17.46 -5.79 -2.53
N ARG A 70 -17.22 -5.37 -3.77
CA ARG A 70 -18.25 -5.26 -4.79
C ARG A 70 -17.84 -6.03 -6.03
N VAL A 71 -18.76 -6.82 -6.54
CA VAL A 71 -18.61 -7.52 -7.83
C VAL A 71 -19.56 -6.89 -8.83
N LYS A 72 -19.08 -6.69 -10.05
CA LYS A 72 -19.91 -6.27 -11.17
C LYS A 72 -20.72 -7.44 -11.72
N ASP A 73 -22.03 -7.27 -11.74
CA ASP A 73 -22.97 -8.16 -12.41
C ASP A 73 -23.78 -7.37 -13.44
N GLY A 74 -23.42 -7.52 -14.71
CA GLY A 74 -23.94 -6.71 -15.81
C GLY A 74 -23.70 -5.22 -15.61
N ALA A 75 -24.78 -4.46 -15.41
CA ALA A 75 -24.74 -3.01 -15.20
C ALA A 75 -24.78 -2.61 -13.71
N ARG A 76 -24.81 -3.56 -12.78
CA ARG A 76 -24.96 -3.29 -11.34
C ARG A 76 -23.73 -3.76 -10.57
N HIS A 77 -23.36 -3.00 -9.54
CA HIS A 77 -22.39 -3.44 -8.54
C HIS A 77 -23.15 -3.97 -7.32
N GLN A 78 -22.84 -5.20 -6.95
CA GLN A 78 -23.43 -5.82 -5.77
C GLN A 78 -22.37 -5.94 -4.68
N ALA A 79 -22.70 -5.45 -3.48
CA ALA A 79 -21.90 -5.73 -2.30
C ALA A 79 -22.00 -7.22 -1.95
N VAL A 80 -20.84 -7.85 -1.77
CA VAL A 80 -20.72 -9.29 -1.46
C VAL A 80 -19.77 -9.50 -0.29
N ASP A 81 -19.73 -10.72 0.25
CA ASP A 81 -18.72 -11.10 1.23
C ASP A 81 -17.34 -11.34 0.59
N TRP A 82 -16.32 -11.47 1.44
CA TRP A 82 -14.95 -11.71 0.99
C TRP A 82 -14.78 -13.05 0.29
N ASP A 83 -15.47 -14.10 0.72
CA ASP A 83 -15.33 -15.42 0.11
C ASP A 83 -15.82 -15.41 -1.34
N THR A 84 -16.95 -14.77 -1.60
CA THR A 84 -17.50 -14.58 -2.95
C THR A 84 -16.55 -13.73 -3.82
N ALA A 85 -16.08 -12.60 -3.29
CA ALA A 85 -15.16 -11.72 -4.01
C ALA A 85 -13.83 -12.40 -4.35
N LEU A 86 -13.23 -13.12 -3.40
CA LEU A 86 -11.95 -13.81 -3.56
C LEU A 86 -12.08 -15.04 -4.46
N ALA A 87 -13.21 -15.76 -4.40
CA ALA A 87 -13.50 -16.83 -5.35
C ALA A 87 -13.58 -16.31 -6.78
N ARG A 88 -14.31 -15.20 -7.00
CA ARG A 88 -14.43 -14.57 -8.32
C ARG A 88 -13.09 -14.04 -8.84
N LEU A 89 -12.29 -13.42 -7.97
CA LEU A 89 -10.95 -12.97 -8.34
C LEU A 89 -10.06 -14.17 -8.72
N ALA A 90 -10.02 -15.21 -7.89
CA ALA A 90 -9.21 -16.39 -8.13
C ALA A 90 -9.60 -17.11 -9.44
N GLU A 91 -10.90 -17.32 -9.68
CA GLU A 91 -11.42 -17.89 -10.93
C GLU A 91 -10.96 -17.07 -12.15
N SER A 92 -11.09 -15.74 -12.06
CA SER A 92 -10.69 -14.82 -13.14
C SER A 92 -9.18 -14.87 -13.39
N LEU A 93 -8.37 -14.96 -12.33
CA LEU A 93 -6.91 -15.11 -12.44
C LEU A 93 -6.49 -16.47 -13.02
N VAL A 94 -7.27 -17.54 -12.79
CA VAL A 94 -7.05 -18.88 -13.38
C VAL A 94 -7.44 -18.93 -14.86
N GLY A 95 -8.54 -18.27 -15.23
CA GLY A 95 -9.00 -18.21 -16.62
C GLY A 95 -8.16 -17.29 -17.51
N ALA A 96 -7.56 -16.25 -16.95
CA ALA A 96 -6.78 -15.28 -17.71
C ALA A 96 -5.37 -15.77 -18.09
N ARG A 97 -4.89 -15.34 -19.26
CA ARG A 97 -3.52 -15.56 -19.76
C ARG A 97 -3.01 -14.31 -20.45
N GLY A 98 -1.69 -14.07 -20.39
CA GLY A 98 -1.05 -12.95 -21.08
C GLY A 98 -0.35 -12.00 -20.12
N SER A 99 -0.53 -10.71 -20.35
CA SER A 99 0.07 -9.65 -19.52
C SER A 99 -0.88 -9.19 -18.41
N ALA A 100 -0.29 -8.65 -17.34
CA ALA A 100 -1.04 -7.96 -16.30
C ALA A 100 -0.37 -6.63 -15.95
N VAL A 101 -1.16 -5.67 -15.49
CA VAL A 101 -0.67 -4.34 -15.09
C VAL A 101 -1.04 -4.05 -13.65
N LEU A 102 -0.07 -3.57 -12.88
CA LEU A 102 -0.25 -3.09 -11.51
C LEU A 102 0.00 -1.58 -11.46
N LEU A 103 -1.04 -0.83 -11.11
CA LEU A 103 -1.00 0.62 -10.91
C LEU A 103 -1.24 0.91 -9.43
N ALA A 104 -0.18 1.21 -8.67
CA ALA A 104 -0.29 1.29 -7.21
C ALA A 104 0.13 2.65 -6.63
N SER A 105 -0.42 2.97 -5.45
CA SER A 105 0.10 4.06 -4.64
C SER A 105 1.41 3.67 -3.97
N ALA A 106 2.42 4.55 -4.02
CA ALA A 106 3.63 4.40 -3.22
C ALA A 106 3.39 4.62 -1.69
N ARG A 107 2.12 4.74 -1.25
CA ARG A 107 1.68 4.72 0.16
C ARG A 107 1.26 3.34 0.65
N ALA A 108 1.10 2.36 -0.25
CA ALA A 108 0.83 0.99 0.13
C ALA A 108 2.01 0.38 0.90
N SER A 109 1.72 -0.55 1.81
CA SER A 109 2.72 -1.26 2.59
C SER A 109 3.66 -2.08 1.70
N THR A 110 4.87 -2.38 2.19
CA THR A 110 5.83 -3.22 1.48
C THR A 110 5.25 -4.63 1.27
N GLU A 111 4.53 -5.14 2.27
CA GLU A 111 3.78 -6.39 2.20
C GLU A 111 2.75 -6.35 1.07
N SER A 112 2.00 -5.26 0.96
CA SER A 112 0.95 -5.10 -0.05
C SER A 112 1.54 -5.08 -1.45
N LEU A 113 2.55 -4.23 -1.68
CA LEU A 113 3.22 -4.14 -2.98
C LEU A 113 3.84 -5.48 -3.38
N GLY A 114 4.50 -6.19 -2.45
CA GLY A 114 5.11 -7.48 -2.72
C GLY A 114 4.08 -8.57 -3.05
N HIS A 115 3.04 -8.73 -2.22
CA HIS A 115 2.06 -9.80 -2.41
C HIS A 115 1.12 -9.54 -3.58
N LEU A 116 0.78 -8.29 -3.89
CA LEU A 116 0.04 -7.94 -5.11
C LEU A 116 0.85 -8.27 -6.37
N ARG A 117 2.16 -8.01 -6.37
CA ARG A 117 3.06 -8.40 -7.47
C ARG A 117 3.09 -9.92 -7.66
N ARG A 118 3.19 -10.66 -6.55
CA ARG A 118 3.26 -12.13 -6.53
C ARG A 118 1.97 -12.82 -6.95
N MET A 119 0.82 -12.25 -6.59
CA MET A 119 -0.49 -12.73 -7.04
C MET A 119 -0.55 -12.86 -8.58
N LEU A 120 0.25 -12.06 -9.29
CA LEU A 120 0.31 -12.01 -10.75
C LEU A 120 1.57 -12.68 -11.35
N ASP A 121 2.30 -13.52 -10.60
CA ASP A 121 3.57 -14.13 -11.07
C ASP A 121 3.41 -15.00 -12.34
N ARG A 122 2.20 -15.48 -12.64
CA ARG A 122 1.90 -16.23 -13.87
C ARG A 122 1.75 -15.36 -15.13
N PHE A 123 1.76 -14.03 -14.99
CA PHE A 123 1.57 -13.08 -16.07
C PHE A 123 2.88 -12.37 -16.43
N ALA A 124 2.94 -11.81 -17.64
CA ALA A 124 3.95 -10.81 -17.99
C ALA A 124 3.54 -9.47 -17.35
N VAL A 125 4.09 -9.15 -16.17
CA VAL A 125 3.62 -8.03 -15.37
C VAL A 125 4.38 -6.74 -15.65
N THR A 126 3.63 -5.67 -15.90
CA THR A 126 4.12 -4.28 -15.83
C THR A 126 3.62 -3.64 -14.54
N ALA A 127 4.52 -3.21 -13.66
CA ALA A 127 4.16 -2.59 -12.39
C ALA A 127 4.69 -1.15 -12.31
N ALA A 128 3.81 -0.22 -11.95
CA ALA A 128 4.18 1.17 -11.74
C ALA A 128 3.53 1.76 -10.48
N VAL A 129 4.23 2.71 -9.88
CA VAL A 129 3.71 3.50 -8.77
C VAL A 129 3.54 4.96 -9.14
N LYS A 130 2.47 5.56 -8.63
CA LYS A 130 2.27 7.01 -8.67
C LYS A 130 2.92 7.63 -7.44
N VAL A 131 3.71 8.68 -7.66
CA VAL A 131 4.37 9.43 -6.60
C VAL A 131 4.05 10.91 -6.82
N PRO A 132 3.18 11.50 -6.00
CA PRO A 132 2.96 12.94 -6.08
C PRO A 132 4.26 13.67 -5.76
N LEU A 133 4.61 14.66 -6.56
CA LEU A 133 5.78 15.50 -6.37
C LEU A 133 5.36 16.82 -5.72
N GLY A 134 6.22 17.35 -4.86
CA GLY A 134 6.09 18.68 -4.29
C GLY A 134 7.46 19.31 -4.04
N GLU A 135 7.46 20.52 -3.50
CA GLU A 135 8.69 21.22 -3.15
C GLU A 135 9.45 20.49 -2.02
N GLU A 136 10.76 20.33 -2.18
CA GLU A 136 11.63 19.86 -1.10
C GLU A 136 11.93 21.01 -0.14
N ALA A 137 11.74 20.79 1.16
CA ALA A 137 12.05 21.76 2.20
C ALA A 137 12.97 21.13 3.26
N PRO A 138 14.30 21.34 3.15
CA PRO A 138 15.26 20.93 4.16
C PRO A 138 15.02 21.64 5.50
N LEU A 139 15.25 20.93 6.60
CA LEU A 139 15.25 21.53 7.92
C LEU A 139 16.62 22.16 8.19
N GLU A 140 16.65 23.48 8.28
CA GLU A 140 17.86 24.23 8.58
C GLU A 140 18.49 23.74 9.90
N GLY A 141 19.82 23.57 9.89
CA GLY A 141 20.58 23.10 11.05
C GLY A 141 20.54 21.58 11.31
N ILE A 142 19.75 20.79 10.55
CA ILE A 142 19.72 19.32 10.70
C ILE A 142 20.00 18.64 9.35
N PRO A 143 21.27 18.27 9.08
CA PRO A 143 21.65 17.58 7.84
C PRO A 143 20.82 16.32 7.60
N GLY A 144 20.34 16.15 6.36
CA GLY A 144 19.61 14.96 5.92
C GLY A 144 18.14 14.89 6.31
N LEU A 145 17.62 15.87 7.07
CA LEU A 145 16.20 15.94 7.41
C LEU A 145 15.49 16.99 6.53
N ALA A 146 14.51 16.55 5.76
CA ALA A 146 13.70 17.43 4.91
C ALA A 146 12.27 16.89 4.76
N LEU A 147 11.34 17.77 4.43
CA LEU A 147 10.14 17.37 3.70
C LEU A 147 10.56 17.08 2.25
N ARG A 148 10.54 15.80 1.85
CA ARG A 148 11.09 15.32 0.57
C ARG A 148 10.13 15.50 -0.59
N ALA A 149 10.66 15.83 -1.77
CA ALA A 149 9.88 16.10 -2.97
C ALA A 149 8.91 14.95 -3.30
N GLU A 150 9.34 13.71 -3.17
CA GLU A 150 8.50 12.52 -3.35
C GLU A 150 7.55 12.34 -2.16
N ARG A 151 6.26 12.67 -2.36
CA ARG A 151 5.22 12.68 -1.32
C ARG A 151 4.62 11.30 -1.03
N ALA A 152 5.48 10.29 -0.93
CA ALA A 152 5.09 8.93 -0.57
C ALA A 152 6.16 8.26 0.32
N PRO A 153 5.78 7.47 1.33
CA PRO A 153 6.72 6.93 2.31
C PRO A 153 7.49 5.72 1.79
N ASN A 154 6.97 5.03 0.77
CA ASN A 154 7.40 3.68 0.41
C ASN A 154 7.89 3.55 -1.04
N LEU A 155 8.38 4.64 -1.65
CA LEU A 155 8.90 4.59 -3.02
C LEU A 155 10.06 3.59 -3.16
N ALA A 156 10.98 3.55 -2.19
CA ALA A 156 12.06 2.58 -2.23
C ALA A 156 11.55 1.14 -2.10
N GLY A 157 10.47 0.92 -1.33
CA GLY A 157 9.83 -0.38 -1.17
C GLY A 157 9.14 -0.82 -2.46
N ALA A 158 8.46 0.11 -3.14
CA ALA A 158 7.89 -0.12 -4.47
C ALA A 158 8.96 -0.54 -5.48
N HIS A 159 10.08 0.19 -5.56
CA HIS A 159 11.19 -0.16 -6.43
C HIS A 159 11.80 -1.52 -6.08
N LEU A 160 11.91 -1.83 -4.78
CA LEU A 160 12.42 -3.12 -4.32
C LEU A 160 11.50 -4.29 -4.77
N MET A 161 10.19 -4.06 -4.82
CA MET A 161 9.20 -5.03 -5.31
C MET A 161 9.03 -5.01 -6.84
N GLY A 162 9.88 -4.29 -7.58
CA GLY A 162 9.89 -4.26 -9.03
C GLY A 162 8.89 -3.28 -9.68
N TYR A 163 8.31 -2.36 -8.91
CA TYR A 163 7.51 -1.27 -9.47
C TYR A 163 8.43 -0.19 -10.04
N THR A 164 8.00 0.47 -11.12
CA THR A 164 8.74 1.58 -11.74
C THR A 164 7.99 2.90 -11.56
N ALA A 165 8.69 4.03 -11.72
CA ALA A 165 8.05 5.34 -11.82
C ALA A 165 7.48 5.65 -13.24
N LYS A 166 7.41 4.64 -14.13
CA LYS A 166 6.94 4.81 -15.52
C LYS A 166 5.42 4.67 -15.61
N TRP A 167 4.69 5.53 -14.89
CA TRP A 167 3.24 5.47 -14.75
C TRP A 167 2.50 5.46 -16.11
N ASP A 168 2.77 6.44 -16.97
CA ASP A 168 2.09 6.56 -18.27
C ASP A 168 2.33 5.35 -19.19
N ALA A 169 3.52 4.73 -19.10
CA ALA A 169 3.83 3.53 -19.87
C ALA A 169 3.02 2.33 -19.37
N ALA A 170 2.87 2.19 -18.05
CA ALA A 170 2.03 1.15 -17.46
C ALA A 170 0.54 1.36 -17.79
N VAL A 171 0.04 2.60 -17.74
CA VAL A 171 -1.32 2.92 -18.17
C VAL A 171 -1.53 2.53 -19.63
N ARG A 172 -0.60 2.85 -20.54
CA ARG A 172 -0.71 2.42 -21.94
C ARG A 172 -0.71 0.90 -22.08
N ALA A 173 0.09 0.18 -21.30
CA ALA A 173 0.09 -1.28 -21.30
C ALA A 173 -1.22 -1.90 -20.80
N ALA A 174 -1.98 -1.17 -19.97
CA ALA A 174 -3.26 -1.63 -19.42
C ALA A 174 -4.33 -1.85 -20.50
N ALA A 175 -4.19 -1.15 -21.64
CA ALA A 175 -5.11 -1.20 -22.78
C ALA A 175 -5.36 -2.62 -23.34
N ASP A 176 -4.32 -3.46 -23.31
CA ASP A 176 -4.32 -4.79 -23.92
C ASP A 176 -3.99 -5.89 -22.88
N ALA A 177 -4.05 -5.53 -21.59
CA ALA A 177 -3.73 -6.44 -20.50
C ALA A 177 -4.90 -7.40 -20.22
N ALA A 178 -4.57 -8.64 -19.87
CA ALA A 178 -5.56 -9.60 -19.42
C ALA A 178 -6.13 -9.20 -18.05
N VAL A 179 -5.30 -8.62 -17.19
CA VAL A 179 -5.66 -8.18 -15.84
C VAL A 179 -5.04 -6.83 -15.53
N VAL A 180 -5.83 -5.89 -15.02
CA VAL A 180 -5.35 -4.62 -14.46
C VAL A 180 -5.78 -4.56 -13.01
N VAL A 181 -4.82 -4.24 -12.14
CA VAL A 181 -5.04 -4.05 -10.71
C VAL A 181 -4.62 -2.64 -10.33
N VAL A 182 -5.57 -1.84 -9.84
CA VAL A 182 -5.35 -0.48 -9.32
C VAL A 182 -5.39 -0.52 -7.80
N VAL A 183 -4.45 0.14 -7.13
CA VAL A 183 -4.29 0.08 -5.67
C VAL A 183 -4.18 1.47 -5.10
N ASP A 184 -5.25 1.91 -4.45
CA ASP A 184 -5.38 3.17 -3.71
C ASP A 184 -4.94 4.42 -4.49
N GLU A 185 -5.21 4.44 -5.80
CA GLU A 185 -4.95 5.58 -6.67
C GLU A 185 -6.20 5.95 -7.46
N LEU A 186 -6.48 7.25 -7.52
CA LEU A 186 -7.53 7.79 -8.39
C LEU A 186 -6.94 7.96 -9.79
N LEU A 187 -7.55 7.25 -10.75
CA LEU A 187 -7.23 7.40 -12.16
C LEU A 187 -7.93 8.64 -12.71
N THR A 188 -7.26 9.35 -13.61
CA THR A 188 -7.94 10.33 -14.46
C THR A 188 -8.92 9.62 -15.39
N GLU A 189 -9.90 10.37 -15.94
CA GLU A 189 -10.87 9.80 -16.89
C GLU A 189 -10.21 9.07 -18.06
N ALA A 190 -9.10 9.60 -18.60
CA ALA A 190 -8.35 8.99 -19.69
C ALA A 190 -7.61 7.71 -19.27
N GLU A 191 -7.01 7.70 -18.08
CA GLU A 191 -6.36 6.52 -17.50
C GLU A 191 -7.40 5.41 -17.24
N LEU A 192 -8.56 5.76 -16.69
CA LEU A 192 -9.65 4.82 -16.42
C LEU A 192 -10.23 4.26 -17.72
N ALA A 193 -10.48 5.11 -18.73
CA ALA A 193 -10.93 4.68 -20.04
C ALA A 193 -9.97 3.66 -20.68
N THR A 194 -8.66 3.82 -20.45
CA THR A 194 -7.64 2.87 -20.91
C THR A 194 -7.68 1.58 -20.11
N ALA A 195 -7.69 1.66 -18.77
CA ALA A 195 -7.68 0.51 -17.88
C ALA A 195 -8.92 -0.40 -18.06
N ARG A 196 -10.08 0.18 -18.38
CA ARG A 196 -11.34 -0.55 -18.64
C ARG A 196 -11.32 -1.43 -19.89
N ARG A 197 -10.33 -1.26 -20.76
CA ARG A 197 -10.18 -2.13 -21.94
C ARG A 197 -9.59 -3.50 -21.59
N ALA A 198 -9.03 -3.66 -20.39
CA ALA A 198 -8.49 -4.92 -19.93
C ALA A 198 -9.57 -6.00 -19.82
N GLY A 199 -9.14 -7.26 -19.84
CA GLY A 199 -10.04 -8.40 -19.65
C GLY A 199 -10.65 -8.46 -18.25
N LEU A 200 -9.96 -7.92 -17.25
CA LEU A 200 -10.41 -7.80 -15.86
C LEU A 200 -9.80 -6.54 -15.24
N LEU A 201 -10.64 -5.63 -14.72
CA LEU A 201 -10.23 -4.47 -13.93
C LEU A 201 -10.58 -4.66 -12.45
N VAL A 202 -9.57 -4.80 -11.61
CA VAL A 202 -9.70 -4.90 -10.15
C VAL A 202 -9.22 -3.61 -9.51
N VAL A 203 -10.01 -3.03 -8.62
CA VAL A 203 -9.65 -1.82 -7.87
C VAL A 203 -9.66 -2.12 -6.37
N LEU A 204 -8.50 -2.03 -5.73
CA LEU A 204 -8.35 -2.03 -4.29
C LEU A 204 -8.37 -0.58 -3.82
N SER A 205 -9.39 -0.14 -3.10
CA SER A 205 -9.54 1.27 -2.69
C SER A 205 -9.81 1.43 -1.20
N THR A 206 -9.23 2.48 -0.60
CA THR A 206 -9.60 2.92 0.75
C THR A 206 -10.86 3.78 0.73
N LEU A 207 -11.07 4.60 -0.31
CA LEU A 207 -12.12 5.63 -0.40
C LEU A 207 -13.12 5.33 -1.51
N GLU A 208 -14.36 5.78 -1.34
CA GLU A 208 -15.36 5.80 -2.39
C GLU A 208 -14.99 6.83 -3.49
N SER A 209 -15.35 6.50 -4.73
CA SER A 209 -15.32 7.42 -5.87
C SER A 209 -16.27 6.95 -6.96
N ASP A 210 -16.73 7.88 -7.81
CA ASP A 210 -17.64 7.60 -8.94
C ASP A 210 -17.03 6.61 -9.94
N ASP A 211 -15.70 6.54 -10.00
CA ASP A 211 -14.94 5.66 -10.87
C ASP A 211 -14.98 4.18 -10.44
N LEU A 212 -15.32 3.88 -9.18
CA LEU A 212 -15.31 2.50 -8.69
C LEU A 212 -16.35 1.62 -9.39
N ASP A 213 -17.46 2.21 -9.85
CA ASP A 213 -18.52 1.53 -10.61
C ASP A 213 -18.06 1.06 -11.99
N GLN A 214 -16.87 1.48 -12.40
CA GLN A 214 -16.26 1.10 -13.66
C GLN A 214 -15.39 -0.16 -13.56
N ALA A 215 -15.02 -0.62 -12.36
CA ALA A 215 -14.24 -1.82 -12.13
C ALA A 215 -15.10 -3.09 -12.18
N ASP A 216 -14.51 -4.24 -12.52
CA ASP A 216 -15.20 -5.53 -12.44
C ASP A 216 -15.25 -6.06 -11.00
N LEU A 217 -14.26 -5.69 -10.20
CA LEU A 217 -14.16 -6.03 -8.79
C LEU A 217 -13.59 -4.84 -8.01
N VAL A 218 -14.28 -4.44 -6.95
CA VAL A 218 -13.80 -3.45 -5.98
C VAL A 218 -13.56 -4.14 -4.65
N LEU A 219 -12.37 -3.98 -4.09
CA LEU A 219 -11.98 -4.60 -2.83
C LEU A 219 -11.64 -3.50 -1.79
N PRO A 220 -12.30 -3.48 -0.62
CA PRO A 220 -12.06 -2.48 0.40
C PRO A 220 -10.74 -2.74 1.11
N ILE A 221 -9.87 -1.73 1.14
CA ILE A 221 -8.57 -1.83 1.81
C ILE A 221 -8.38 -0.87 2.97
N THR A 222 -7.48 -1.26 3.87
CA THR A 222 -7.09 -0.49 5.05
C THR A 222 -6.15 0.65 4.70
N THR A 223 -6.28 1.75 5.44
CA THR A 223 -5.22 2.77 5.49
C THR A 223 -4.10 2.29 6.40
N MET A 224 -2.95 2.96 6.35
CA MET A 224 -1.84 2.73 7.27
C MET A 224 -2.25 2.83 8.76
N ALA A 225 -3.28 3.62 9.11
CA ALA A 225 -3.75 3.76 10.48
C ALA A 225 -4.57 2.54 10.96
N GLU A 226 -4.97 1.69 10.04
CA GLU A 226 -5.92 0.59 10.22
C GLU A 226 -5.28 -0.78 10.04
N GLU A 227 -4.00 -0.83 9.71
CA GLU A 227 -3.23 -2.05 9.56
C GLU A 227 -1.84 -1.91 10.21
N SER A 228 -1.16 -3.05 10.36
CA SER A 228 0.28 -3.06 10.59
C SER A 228 1.00 -3.38 9.28
N GLY A 229 2.18 -2.81 9.08
CA GLY A 229 2.93 -2.97 7.84
C GLY A 229 4.32 -2.37 7.94
N THR A 230 5.03 -2.38 6.81
CA THR A 230 6.36 -1.76 6.71
C THR A 230 6.44 -0.77 5.55
N TYR A 231 7.23 0.28 5.76
CA TYR A 231 7.71 1.16 4.71
C TYR A 231 9.23 1.08 4.60
N LEU A 232 9.74 1.28 3.39
CA LEU A 232 11.14 1.44 3.09
C LEU A 232 11.39 2.89 2.66
N ASN A 233 12.09 3.64 3.50
CA ASN A 233 12.38 5.05 3.25
C ASN A 233 13.49 5.23 2.19
N ARG A 234 13.81 6.49 1.83
CA ARG A 234 14.85 6.80 0.83
C ARG A 234 16.26 6.29 1.17
N ASP A 235 16.52 6.03 2.45
CA ASP A 235 17.81 5.54 2.94
C ASP A 235 17.83 3.99 3.00
N HIS A 236 16.83 3.34 2.39
CA HIS A 236 16.60 1.89 2.43
C HIS A 236 16.50 1.34 3.86
N ARG A 237 15.94 2.13 4.78
CA ARG A 237 15.59 1.68 6.11
C ARG A 237 14.16 1.13 6.10
N VAL A 238 14.03 -0.17 6.37
CA VAL A 238 12.73 -0.81 6.62
C VAL A 238 12.26 -0.33 7.99
N GLN A 239 11.04 0.20 8.05
CA GLN A 239 10.45 0.73 9.27
C GLN A 239 9.04 0.15 9.43
N ARG A 240 8.77 -0.47 10.59
CA ARG A 240 7.46 -1.01 10.94
C ARG A 240 6.53 0.06 11.50
N TYR A 241 5.27 0.03 11.09
CA TYR A 241 4.18 0.73 11.75
C TYR A 241 3.12 -0.26 12.28
N LEU A 242 2.36 0.19 13.27
CA LEU A 242 1.31 -0.59 13.93
C LEU A 242 -0.07 0.01 13.66
N GLN A 243 -1.08 -0.87 13.69
CA GLN A 243 -2.49 -0.50 13.61
C GLN A 243 -2.86 0.41 14.79
N ALA A 244 -3.42 1.58 14.48
CA ALA A 244 -3.80 2.60 15.47
C ALA A 244 -5.31 2.67 15.74
N LYS A 245 -6.13 2.25 14.78
CA LYS A 245 -7.60 2.16 14.89
C LYS A 245 -8.11 0.95 14.10
N ALA A 246 -9.33 0.53 14.39
CA ALA A 246 -10.01 -0.50 13.63
C ALA A 246 -10.32 -0.03 12.21
N ALA A 247 -10.30 -0.97 11.26
CA ALA A 247 -10.74 -0.77 9.89
C ALA A 247 -12.28 -0.63 9.82
N PRO A 248 -12.82 0.18 8.89
CA PRO A 248 -14.26 0.27 8.67
C PRO A 248 -14.80 -0.97 7.94
N GLY A 249 -16.02 -1.37 8.28
CA GLY A 249 -16.74 -2.48 7.62
C GLY A 249 -15.89 -3.74 7.48
N MET A 250 -15.78 -4.20 6.24
CA MET A 250 -15.04 -5.39 5.84
C MET A 250 -13.62 -5.07 5.34
N ALA A 251 -13.13 -3.83 5.41
CA ALA A 251 -11.81 -3.49 4.87
C ALA A 251 -10.69 -4.39 5.46
N ARG A 252 -9.76 -4.79 4.60
CA ARG A 252 -8.60 -5.63 4.95
C ARG A 252 -7.33 -5.08 4.31
N PRO A 253 -6.13 -5.42 4.83
CA PRO A 253 -4.90 -5.08 4.14
C PRO A 253 -4.86 -5.60 2.70
N ALA A 254 -4.33 -4.81 1.78
CA ALA A 254 -4.24 -5.21 0.37
C ALA A 254 -3.40 -6.49 0.19
N TRP A 255 -2.34 -6.67 0.99
CA TRP A 255 -1.57 -7.92 1.02
C TRP A 255 -2.43 -9.12 1.37
N TRP A 256 -3.40 -8.98 2.28
CA TRP A 256 -4.26 -10.07 2.72
C TRP A 256 -5.14 -10.55 1.57
N ALA A 257 -5.80 -9.61 0.88
CA ALA A 257 -6.61 -9.93 -0.30
C ALA A 257 -5.77 -10.62 -1.40
N ALA A 258 -4.52 -10.16 -1.60
CA ALA A 258 -3.63 -10.72 -2.60
C ALA A 258 -3.19 -12.17 -2.28
N VAL A 259 -2.77 -12.44 -1.04
CA VAL A 259 -2.35 -13.80 -0.65
C VAL A 259 -3.52 -14.78 -0.64
N GLU A 260 -4.70 -14.32 -0.23
CA GLU A 260 -5.93 -15.11 -0.19
C GLU A 260 -6.44 -15.46 -1.59
N ALA A 261 -6.38 -14.51 -2.52
CA ALA A 261 -6.71 -14.74 -3.92
C ALA A 261 -5.69 -15.68 -4.58
N ALA A 262 -4.39 -15.47 -4.34
CA ALA A 262 -3.34 -16.33 -4.86
C ALA A 262 -3.42 -17.76 -4.30
N ALA A 263 -3.75 -17.92 -3.01
CA ALA A 263 -3.92 -19.23 -2.38
C ALA A 263 -5.09 -20.00 -3.03
N ARG A 264 -6.25 -19.36 -3.19
CA ARG A 264 -7.41 -19.93 -3.91
C ARG A 264 -7.07 -20.27 -5.37
N ALA A 265 -6.37 -19.38 -6.08
CA ALA A 265 -6.02 -19.55 -7.49
C ALA A 265 -4.95 -20.63 -7.76
N ASN A 266 -4.17 -21.01 -6.74
CA ASN A 266 -3.11 -22.03 -6.83
C ASN A 266 -3.42 -23.30 -6.04
N GLY A 267 -4.56 -23.37 -5.34
CA GLY A 267 -4.91 -24.48 -4.46
C GLY A 267 -3.97 -24.64 -3.26
N LEU A 268 -3.37 -23.55 -2.77
CA LEU A 268 -2.47 -23.57 -1.62
C LEU A 268 -3.26 -23.50 -0.31
N ALA A 269 -2.83 -24.29 0.68
CA ALA A 269 -3.55 -24.44 1.95
C ALA A 269 -3.28 -23.33 2.98
N THR A 270 -2.21 -22.54 2.83
CA THR A 270 -1.77 -21.60 3.87
C THR A 270 -1.42 -20.22 3.30
N ALA A 271 -2.10 -19.20 3.79
CA ALA A 271 -1.75 -17.80 3.60
C ALA A 271 -1.20 -17.21 4.91
N PRO A 272 -0.33 -16.18 4.87
CA PRO A 272 0.10 -15.47 6.07
C PRO A 272 -1.08 -14.97 6.92
N GLY A 273 -1.08 -15.25 8.22
CA GLY A 273 -2.11 -14.83 9.16
C GLY A 273 -1.87 -13.45 9.77
N SER A 274 -0.68 -12.87 9.57
CA SER A 274 -0.31 -11.55 10.09
C SER A 274 0.60 -10.77 9.15
N ALA A 275 0.69 -9.45 9.34
CA ALA A 275 1.61 -8.61 8.58
C ALA A 275 3.09 -9.01 8.79
N ALA A 276 3.43 -9.55 9.97
CA ALA A 276 4.78 -10.03 10.24
C ALA A 276 5.13 -11.27 9.40
N GLU A 277 4.20 -12.22 9.30
CA GLU A 277 4.34 -13.40 8.45
C GLU A 277 4.32 -13.02 6.96
N ALA A 278 3.45 -12.07 6.58
CA ALA A 278 3.40 -11.56 5.21
C ALA A 278 4.73 -10.90 4.82
N PHE A 279 5.34 -10.13 5.72
CA PHE A 279 6.66 -9.55 5.50
C PHE A 279 7.74 -10.63 5.40
N ALA A 280 7.77 -11.59 6.33
CA ALA A 280 8.74 -12.68 6.31
C ALA A 280 8.68 -13.49 5.00
N ALA A 281 7.48 -13.76 4.49
CA ALA A 281 7.26 -14.45 3.22
C ALA A 281 7.78 -13.67 2.00
N LEU A 282 8.02 -12.35 2.09
CA LEU A 282 8.73 -11.61 1.03
C LEU A 282 10.21 -11.99 0.97
N GLY A 283 10.82 -12.35 2.10
CA GLY A 283 12.22 -12.72 2.20
C GLY A 283 12.60 -13.94 1.35
N ASP A 284 11.64 -14.80 1.04
CA ASP A 284 11.84 -15.98 0.18
C ASP A 284 12.15 -15.62 -1.28
N HIS A 285 11.76 -14.41 -1.73
CA HIS A 285 11.92 -13.98 -3.12
C HIS A 285 12.56 -12.61 -3.27
N VAL A 286 12.76 -11.87 -2.19
CA VAL A 286 13.43 -10.57 -2.18
C VAL A 286 14.71 -10.72 -1.36
N PRO A 287 15.87 -10.98 -1.99
CA PRO A 287 17.09 -11.36 -1.27
C PRO A 287 17.53 -10.36 -0.19
N SER A 288 17.29 -9.06 -0.38
CA SER A 288 17.62 -8.03 0.62
C SER A 288 16.73 -8.05 1.87
N LEU A 289 15.62 -8.80 1.83
CA LEU A 289 14.71 -9.02 2.96
C LEU A 289 14.85 -10.43 3.55
N ALA A 290 15.71 -11.29 2.98
CA ALA A 290 15.86 -12.67 3.40
C ALA A 290 16.22 -12.78 4.89
N GLY A 291 15.43 -13.57 5.63
CA GLY A 291 15.61 -13.79 7.07
C GLY A 291 15.31 -12.58 7.96
N LEU A 292 14.88 -11.44 7.41
CA LEU A 292 14.53 -10.26 8.19
C LEU A 292 13.12 -10.39 8.75
N THR A 293 12.97 -10.24 10.07
CA THR A 293 11.66 -10.29 10.73
C THR A 293 11.25 -8.92 11.28
N TYR A 294 9.98 -8.79 11.67
CA TYR A 294 9.49 -7.63 12.42
C TYR A 294 10.25 -7.41 13.74
N ALA A 295 10.75 -8.47 14.38
CA ALA A 295 11.57 -8.35 15.59
C ALA A 295 12.93 -7.71 15.28
N ASP A 296 13.56 -8.08 14.17
CA ASP A 296 14.84 -7.52 13.71
C ASP A 296 14.74 -6.06 13.26
N ILE A 297 13.59 -5.67 12.70
CA ILE A 297 13.31 -4.28 12.30
C ILE A 297 13.17 -3.38 13.54
N GLY A 298 12.52 -3.90 14.58
CA GLY A 298 12.22 -3.16 15.81
C GLY A 298 11.44 -1.87 15.56
N PHE A 299 11.53 -0.91 16.49
CA PHE A 299 10.82 0.37 16.39
C PHE A 299 11.65 1.50 15.74
N VAL A 300 12.96 1.31 15.57
CA VAL A 300 13.86 2.28 14.94
C VAL A 300 14.13 1.97 13.47
N GLY A 301 13.71 0.80 13.00
CA GLY A 301 13.92 0.32 11.64
C GLY A 301 15.33 -0.17 11.38
N ARG A 302 15.51 -0.90 10.27
CA ARG A 302 16.78 -1.52 9.89
C ARG A 302 17.14 -1.19 8.44
N VAL A 303 18.39 -0.76 8.22
CA VAL A 303 18.90 -0.55 6.87
C VAL A 303 19.15 -1.89 6.21
N ILE A 304 18.70 -2.04 4.97
CA ILE A 304 18.98 -3.21 4.13
C ILE A 304 19.93 -2.83 2.99
N GLY A 305 20.69 -3.81 2.50
CA GLY A 305 21.58 -3.61 1.36
C GLY A 305 20.81 -3.29 0.09
N ARG A 306 21.38 -2.43 -0.77
CA ARG A 306 20.90 -2.19 -2.14
C ARG A 306 21.31 -3.38 -3.03
N HIS A 307 20.61 -4.50 -2.93
CA HIS A 307 20.72 -5.54 -3.95
C HIS A 307 19.77 -5.22 -5.11
N ALA A 308 20.17 -5.57 -6.34
CA ALA A 308 19.35 -5.32 -7.53
C ALA A 308 17.96 -5.94 -7.36
N ALA A 309 16.92 -5.21 -7.79
CA ALA A 309 15.55 -5.70 -7.80
C ALA A 309 15.44 -7.03 -8.56
N VAL A 310 14.54 -7.91 -8.11
CA VAL A 310 14.29 -9.19 -8.77
C VAL A 310 13.60 -8.92 -10.12
N GLY A 311 14.25 -9.34 -11.21
CA GLY A 311 13.59 -9.51 -12.51
C GLY A 311 13.51 -8.31 -13.46
N VAL A 312 14.55 -7.46 -13.52
CA VAL A 312 14.75 -6.59 -14.70
C VAL A 312 15.90 -7.17 -15.51
N GLU A 313 15.59 -8.14 -16.39
CA GLU A 313 16.48 -8.42 -17.51
C GLU A 313 16.55 -7.16 -18.39
N ARG A 314 17.78 -6.83 -18.82
CA ARG A 314 18.09 -5.65 -19.64
C ARG A 314 17.44 -5.72 -21.02
#